data_AF-A0A9E3P3L4-F1
#
_entry.id   AF-A0A9E3P3L4-F1
#
_cell.length_a   1.000
_cell.length_b   1.000
_cell.length_c   1.000
_cell.angle_alpha   90.00
_cell.angle_beta   90.00
_cell.angle_gamma   90.00
#
_symmetry.space_group_name_H-M   'P 1'
#
loop_
_entity.id
_entity.type
_entity.pdbx_description
1 polymer ?
#
loop_
_entity_poly.entity_id
_entity_poly.type
_entity_poly.pdbx_seq_one_letter_code
_entity_poly.pdbx_strand_id
1 'polypeptide(L)'
;MQKKRRPGSTATFSVSIDVASKEKLKARANRLHGGNMSALIAELARDAERRDASEALHEWAGTALTHDDRARIDAELAEGWALARAHAKKTKRKPAA
;
A
#
# COMPACT_ATOMS: atom_id res chain seq x y z
N MET A 1 -31.22 20.23 3.55
CA MET A 1 -31.22 18.92 2.85
C MET A 1 -29.93 18.84 2.02
N GLN A 2 -28.90 18.14 2.49
CA GLN A 2 -27.63 18.00 1.75
C GLN A 2 -27.85 17.08 0.55
N LYS A 3 -27.73 17.63 -0.66
CA LYS A 3 -27.92 16.90 -1.92
C LYS A 3 -26.76 15.91 -2.08
N LYS A 4 -27.05 14.60 -2.03
CA LYS A 4 -26.05 13.53 -2.24
C LYS A 4 -25.36 13.74 -3.59
N ARG A 5 -24.07 14.06 -3.58
CA ARG A 5 -23.30 14.29 -4.81
C ARG A 5 -23.10 12.96 -5.55
N ARG A 6 -23.19 13.01 -6.88
CA ARG A 6 -23.00 11.85 -7.75
C ARG A 6 -21.52 11.41 -7.71
N PRO A 7 -21.22 10.10 -7.83
CA PRO A 7 -19.85 9.63 -7.97
C PRO A 7 -19.18 10.32 -9.16
N GLY A 8 -17.94 10.79 -8.97
CA GLY A 8 -17.21 11.59 -9.95
C GLY A 8 -17.38 13.12 -9.83
N SER A 9 -18.10 13.62 -8.82
CA SER A 9 -18.15 15.07 -8.58
C SER A 9 -16.80 15.57 -8.04
N THR A 10 -16.11 16.41 -8.79
CA THR A 10 -14.92 17.12 -8.31
C THR A 10 -15.33 18.16 -7.27
N ALA A 11 -14.60 18.25 -6.17
CA ALA A 11 -14.74 19.33 -5.20
C ALA A 11 -13.55 20.27 -5.34
N THR A 12 -13.82 21.57 -5.53
CA THR A 12 -12.79 22.60 -5.51
C THR A 12 -12.57 23.06 -4.07
N PHE A 13 -11.32 23.19 -3.68
CA PHE A 13 -10.91 23.88 -2.46
C PHE A 13 -9.80 24.87 -2.80
N SER A 14 -9.79 26.01 -2.12
CA SER A 14 -8.81 27.08 -2.32
C SER A 14 -7.85 27.11 -1.14
N VAL A 15 -6.55 27.21 -1.42
CA VAL A 15 -5.50 27.27 -0.40
C VAL A 15 -4.58 28.44 -0.72
N SER A 16 -4.22 29.21 0.31
CA SER A 16 -3.20 30.24 0.22
C SER A 16 -1.82 29.63 0.47
N ILE A 17 -0.89 29.86 -0.44
CA ILE A 17 0.50 29.42 -0.36
C ILE A 17 1.43 30.58 -0.74
N ASP A 18 2.67 30.53 -0.29
CA ASP A 18 3.67 31.51 -0.69
C ASP A 18 4.01 31.41 -2.19
N VAL A 19 4.52 32.52 -2.73
CA VAL A 19 4.82 32.64 -4.16
C VAL A 19 5.88 31.61 -4.60
N ALA A 20 6.87 31.32 -3.76
CA ALA A 20 7.93 30.38 -4.12
C ALA A 20 7.38 28.94 -4.21
N SER A 21 6.51 28.55 -3.28
CA SER A 21 5.82 27.26 -3.32
C SER A 21 4.89 27.14 -4.52
N LYS A 22 4.16 28.20 -4.86
CA LYS A 22 3.30 28.23 -6.05
C LYS A 22 4.09 27.97 -7.33
N GLU A 23 5.24 28.62 -7.51
CA GLU A 23 6.05 28.46 -8.70
C GLU A 23 6.73 27.08 -8.77
N LYS A 24 7.16 26.53 -7.63
CA LYS A 24 7.66 25.13 -7.55
C LYS A 24 6.58 24.12 -7.96
N LEU A 25 5.36 24.30 -7.48
CA LEU A 25 4.23 23.42 -7.82
C LEU A 25 3.87 23.51 -9.29
N LYS A 26 3.81 24.73 -9.86
CA LYS A 26 3.60 24.92 -11.31
C LYS A 26 4.68 24.26 -12.14
N ALA A 27 5.95 24.47 -11.82
CA ALA A 27 7.06 23.85 -12.55
C ALA A 27 6.97 22.32 -12.52
N ARG A 28 6.62 21.76 -11.36
CA ARG A 28 6.40 20.31 -11.21
C ARG A 28 5.19 19.82 -12.00
N ALA A 29 4.06 20.54 -11.98
CA ALA A 29 2.88 20.20 -12.77
C ALA A 29 3.15 20.27 -14.28
N ASN A 30 3.90 21.28 -14.73
CA ASN A 30 4.36 21.38 -16.13
C ASN A 30 5.18 20.16 -16.53
N ARG A 31 6.14 19.76 -15.68
CA ARG A 31 7.03 18.63 -15.97
C ARG A 31 6.31 17.27 -15.98
N LEU A 32 5.40 17.04 -15.04
CA LEU A 32 4.80 15.71 -14.83
C LEU A 32 3.44 15.53 -15.52
N HIS A 33 2.67 16.62 -15.64
CA HIS A 33 1.26 16.59 -16.03
C HIS A 33 0.89 17.63 -17.10
N GLY A 34 1.89 18.18 -17.83
CA GLY A 34 1.64 19.20 -18.85
C GLY A 34 0.98 20.47 -18.33
N GLY A 35 1.16 20.79 -17.05
CA GLY A 35 0.61 21.97 -16.40
C GLY A 35 -0.71 21.74 -15.67
N ASN A 36 -1.24 20.51 -15.70
CA ASN A 36 -2.46 20.17 -14.97
C ASN A 36 -2.22 20.09 -13.45
N MET A 37 -2.55 21.19 -12.75
CA MET A 37 -2.39 21.30 -11.30
C MET A 37 -3.28 20.30 -10.54
N SER A 38 -4.52 20.08 -10.99
CA SER A 38 -5.44 19.15 -10.33
C SER A 38 -4.93 17.72 -10.39
N ALA A 39 -4.28 17.32 -11.49
CA ALA A 39 -3.63 16.01 -11.61
C ALA A 39 -2.46 15.87 -10.64
N LEU A 40 -1.62 16.91 -10.52
CA LEU A 40 -0.53 16.93 -9.53
C LEU A 40 -1.06 16.80 -8.10
N ILE A 41 -2.10 17.55 -7.74
CA ILE A 41 -2.70 17.49 -6.40
C ILE A 41 -3.31 16.10 -6.13
N ALA A 42 -3.97 15.48 -7.13
CA ALA A 42 -4.50 14.13 -6.99
C ALA A 42 -3.39 13.08 -6.81
N GLU A 43 -2.24 13.23 -7.48
CA GLU A 43 -1.06 12.38 -7.24
C GLU A 43 -0.54 12.56 -5.82
N LEU A 44 -0.33 13.81 -5.37
CA LEU A 44 0.16 14.10 -4.02
C LEU A 44 -0.77 13.56 -2.92
N ALA A 45 -2.08 13.59 -3.15
CA ALA A 45 -3.05 13.01 -2.22
C ALA A 45 -2.88 11.48 -2.09
N ARG A 46 -2.70 10.77 -3.22
CA ARG A 46 -2.43 9.32 -3.19
C ARG A 46 -1.07 9.00 -2.59
N ASP A 47 -0.07 9.86 -2.78
CA ASP A 47 1.23 9.72 -2.15
C ASP A 47 1.14 9.86 -0.63
N ALA A 48 0.34 10.82 -0.15
CA ALA A 48 0.07 10.99 1.27
C ALA A 48 -0.63 9.76 1.85
N GLU A 49 -1.71 9.30 1.21
CA GLU A 49 -2.44 8.09 1.63
C GLU A 49 -1.53 6.86 1.73
N ARG A 50 -0.61 6.68 0.75
CA ARG A 50 0.36 5.59 0.79
C ARG A 50 1.36 5.71 1.94
N ARG A 51 1.77 6.92 2.30
CA ARG A 51 2.67 7.16 3.43
C ARG A 51 1.96 6.89 4.75
N ASP A 52 0.75 7.40 4.91
CA ASP A 52 -0.07 7.19 6.11
C ASP A 52 -0.35 5.69 6.30
N ALA A 53 -0.68 4.98 5.22
CA ALA A 53 -0.86 3.52 5.27
C ALA A 53 0.44 2.78 5.61
N SER A 54 1.59 3.24 5.10
CA SER A 54 2.89 2.65 5.43
C SER A 54 3.27 2.89 6.89
N GLU A 55 2.95 4.06 7.44
CA GLU A 55 3.20 4.40 8.85
C GLU A 55 2.30 3.57 9.77
N ALA A 56 1.00 3.49 9.46
CA ALA A 56 0.07 2.63 10.19
C ALA A 56 0.48 1.15 10.14
N LEU A 57 0.96 0.67 8.99
CA LEU A 57 1.50 -0.68 8.88
C LEU A 57 2.74 -0.87 9.74
N HIS A 58 3.64 0.12 9.78
CA HIS A 58 4.84 0.06 10.60
C HIS A 58 4.50 0.03 12.09
N GLU A 59 3.57 0.87 12.53
CA GLU A 59 3.08 0.89 13.92
C GLU A 59 2.42 -0.44 14.29
N TRP A 60 1.57 -0.98 13.42
CA TRP A 60 0.90 -2.27 13.65
C TRP A 60 1.86 -3.46 13.65
N ALA A 61 2.77 -3.52 12.68
CA ALA A 61 3.71 -4.63 12.53
C ALA A 61 4.82 -4.60 13.59
N GLY A 62 5.09 -3.45 14.20
CA GLY A 62 6.14 -3.29 15.19
C GLY A 62 7.54 -3.36 14.58
N THR A 63 8.49 -3.92 15.33
CA THR A 63 9.89 -4.04 14.87
C THR A 63 10.03 -5.07 13.76
N ALA A 64 10.81 -4.72 12.73
CA ALA A 64 11.13 -5.65 11.65
C ALA A 64 11.85 -6.89 12.22
N LEU A 65 11.51 -8.07 11.71
CA LEU A 65 12.19 -9.30 12.10
C LEU A 65 13.68 -9.21 11.80
N THR A 66 14.48 -9.70 12.73
CA THR A 66 15.91 -9.90 12.48
C THR A 66 16.12 -10.97 11.41
N HIS A 67 17.30 -10.98 10.81
CA HIS A 67 17.64 -12.01 9.83
C HIS A 67 17.56 -13.42 10.45
N ASP A 68 17.98 -13.56 11.70
CA ASP A 68 17.97 -14.83 12.43
C ASP A 68 16.54 -15.29 12.75
N ASP A 69 15.67 -14.37 13.18
CA ASP A 69 14.24 -14.68 13.40
C ASP A 69 13.57 -15.13 12.11
N ARG A 70 13.90 -14.48 10.99
CA ARG A 70 13.38 -14.84 9.68
C ARG A 70 13.84 -16.23 9.25
N ALA A 71 15.14 -16.53 9.39
CA ALA A 71 15.69 -17.84 9.05
C ALA A 71 15.08 -18.96 9.89
N ARG A 72 14.81 -18.70 11.18
CA ARG A 72 14.14 -19.64 12.08
C ARG A 72 12.70 -19.93 11.63
N ILE A 73 11.92 -18.90 11.31
CA ILE A 73 10.55 -19.06 10.79
C ILE A 73 10.54 -19.84 9.47
N ASP A 74 11.45 -19.53 8.56
CA ASP A 74 11.54 -20.21 7.26
C ASP A 74 11.84 -21.72 7.44
N ALA A 75 12.70 -22.07 8.40
CA ALA A 75 12.99 -23.46 8.74
C ALA A 75 11.76 -24.19 9.32
N GLU A 76 11.06 -23.57 10.28
CA GLU A 76 9.84 -24.14 10.87
C GLU A 76 8.73 -24.34 9.83
N LEU A 77 8.55 -23.37 8.92
CA LEU A 77 7.59 -23.49 7.83
C LEU A 77 7.97 -24.64 6.88
N ALA A 78 9.24 -24.76 6.50
CA ALA A 78 9.70 -25.82 5.60
C ALA A 78 9.43 -27.22 6.17
N GLU A 79 9.65 -27.40 7.48
CA GLU A 79 9.32 -28.62 8.19
C GLU A 79 7.81 -28.90 8.18
N GLY A 80 6.99 -27.90 8.50
CA GLY A 80 5.53 -28.00 8.44
C GLY A 80 5.01 -28.41 7.05
N TRP A 81 5.56 -27.82 5.99
CA TRP A 81 5.24 -28.19 4.61
C TRP A 81 5.71 -29.60 4.24
N ALA A 82 6.83 -30.07 4.77
CA ALA A 82 7.28 -31.44 4.57
C ALA A 82 6.33 -32.45 5.23
N LEU A 83 5.91 -32.17 6.47
CA LEU A 83 4.94 -32.99 7.21
C LEU A 83 3.59 -33.04 6.47
N ALA A 84 3.05 -31.89 6.06
CA ALA A 84 1.80 -31.81 5.32
C ALA A 84 1.84 -32.64 4.01
N ARG A 85 2.94 -32.55 3.26
CA ARG A 85 3.14 -33.35 2.04
C ARG A 85 3.25 -34.85 2.33
N ALA A 86 3.93 -35.23 3.40
CA ALA A 86 4.03 -36.63 3.81
C ALA A 86 2.65 -37.21 4.20
N HIS A 87 1.84 -36.44 4.93
CA HIS A 87 0.46 -36.82 5.26
C HIS A 87 -0.43 -36.96 4.02
N ALA A 88 -0.36 -36.03 3.07
CA ALA A 88 -1.10 -36.10 1.81
C ALA A 88 -0.71 -37.32 0.94
N LYS A 89 0.55 -37.76 1.01
CA LYS A 89 1.02 -38.95 0.29
C LYS A 89 0.54 -40.26 0.94
N LYS A 90 0.38 -40.29 2.26
CA LYS A 90 -0.15 -41.43 3.01
C LYS A 90 -1.65 -41.62 2.78
N THR A 91 -2.45 -40.56 2.72
CA THR A 91 -3.89 -40.64 2.42
C THR A 91 -4.16 -41.17 1.02
N LYS A 92 -3.38 -40.76 0.00
CA LYS A 92 -3.48 -41.30 -1.37
C LYS A 92 -3.08 -42.78 -1.50
N ARG A 93 -2.31 -43.32 -0.56
CA ARG A 93 -1.84 -44.72 -0.56
C ARG A 93 -2.82 -45.71 0.10
N LYS A 94 -3.90 -45.23 0.71
CA LYS A 94 -5.02 -46.07 1.16
C LYS A 94 -6.09 -46.07 0.05
N PRO A 95 -6.08 -47.01 -0.91
CA PRO A 95 -7.29 -47.26 -1.69
C PRO A 95 -8.37 -47.77 -0.74
N ALA A 96 -9.61 -47.33 -0.97
CA ALA A 96 -10.79 -47.84 -0.29
C ALA A 96 -10.84 -49.37 -0.45
N ALA A 97 -10.88 -50.06 0.69
CA ALA A 97 -11.24 -51.48 0.77
C ALA A 97 -12.75 -51.64 0.58
#